data_AF-A0A0F9K0N7-F1
#
_entry.id   AF-A0A0F9K0N7-F1
#
_cell.length_a   1.000
_cell.length_b   1.000
_cell.length_c   1.000
_cell.angle_alpha   90.00
_cell.angle_beta   90.00
_cell.angle_gamma   90.00
#
_symmetry.space_group_name_H-M   'P 1'
#
loop_
_entity.id
_entity.type
_entity.pdbx_description
1 polymer ?
#
loop_
_entity_poly.entity_id
_entity_poly.type
_entity_poly.pdbx_seq_one_letter_code
_entity_poly.pdbx_strand_id
1 'polypeptide(L)'
;MKENLSENEKKLENYNETLATEKKSFKRVKEEKLYGDAEINKLRTVKADLEKELSESTSKISDLENKVSEATKKVENFEKDTNEVTSKMVKEKEVLKNDLTQKENEIESLKKELKTTLSNKNAEIENLKEDRESRANEINELSMKVKSLEESLEETLAEAKGGPKLIEEIKDIMIRKGFLSDREFDELLLKLE
;
A
#
# COMPACT_ATOMS: atom_id res chain seq x y z
N MET A 1 -26.45 94.71 100.75
CA MET A 1 -27.54 94.02 99.99
C MET A 1 -27.42 94.21 98.48
N LYS A 2 -27.30 95.45 97.95
CA LYS A 2 -27.19 95.68 96.49
C LYS A 2 -25.95 95.07 95.81
N GLU A 3 -24.82 95.02 96.50
CA GLU A 3 -23.54 94.52 95.95
C GLU A 3 -23.56 93.00 95.71
N ASN A 4 -24.07 92.21 96.67
CA ASN A 4 -24.30 90.76 96.52
C ASN A 4 -25.33 90.41 95.43
N LEU A 5 -26.29 91.31 95.16
CA LEU A 5 -27.28 91.13 94.08
C LEU A 5 -26.62 91.31 92.70
N SER A 6 -25.78 92.34 92.54
CA SER A 6 -25.05 92.59 91.28
C SER A 6 -24.03 91.49 90.95
N GLU A 7 -23.36 90.94 91.97
CA GLU A 7 -22.41 89.84 91.78
C GLU A 7 -23.10 88.53 91.39
N ASN A 8 -24.30 88.28 91.94
CA ASN A 8 -25.13 87.14 91.55
C ASN A 8 -25.72 87.30 90.14
N GLU A 9 -26.12 88.51 89.73
CA GLU A 9 -26.56 88.80 88.36
C GLU A 9 -25.45 88.50 87.34
N LYS A 10 -24.21 88.95 87.58
CA LYS A 10 -23.06 88.65 86.71
C LYS A 10 -22.76 87.15 86.60
N LYS A 11 -22.86 86.41 87.70
CA LYS A 11 -22.69 84.95 87.69
C LYS A 11 -23.80 84.26 86.89
N LEU A 12 -25.05 84.71 87.04
CA LEU A 12 -26.18 84.18 86.29
C LEU A 12 -26.04 84.45 84.79
N GLU A 13 -25.56 85.64 84.42
CA GLU A 13 -25.30 86.02 83.03
C GLU A 13 -24.17 85.17 82.41
N ASN A 14 -23.04 85.00 83.10
CA ASN A 14 -21.98 84.07 82.69
C ASN A 14 -22.48 82.62 82.54
N TYR A 15 -23.36 82.17 83.44
CA TYR A 15 -23.92 80.82 83.36
C TYR A 15 -24.81 80.65 82.13
N ASN A 16 -25.61 81.67 81.81
CA ASN A 16 -26.45 81.68 80.62
C ASN A 16 -25.63 81.73 79.33
N GLU A 17 -24.55 82.51 79.28
CA GLU A 17 -23.61 82.54 78.14
C GLU A 17 -22.90 81.19 77.95
N THR A 18 -22.43 80.57 79.05
CA THR A 18 -21.80 79.24 79.01
C THR A 18 -22.80 78.19 78.52
N LEU A 19 -24.02 78.18 79.05
CA LEU A 19 -25.08 77.26 78.62
C LEU A 19 -25.45 77.44 77.14
N ALA A 20 -25.45 78.69 76.64
CA ALA A 20 -25.73 78.99 75.24
C ALA A 20 -24.62 78.46 74.32
N THR A 21 -23.35 78.64 74.69
CA THR A 21 -22.21 78.13 73.92
C THR A 21 -22.16 76.60 73.94
N GLU A 22 -22.39 75.97 75.09
CA GLU A 22 -22.49 74.51 75.22
C GLU A 22 -23.62 73.94 74.35
N LYS A 23 -24.82 74.54 74.37
CA LYS A 23 -25.93 74.12 73.49
C LYS A 23 -25.58 74.20 72.01
N LYS A 24 -24.85 75.25 71.59
CA LYS A 24 -24.40 75.39 70.20
C LYS A 24 -23.36 74.33 69.85
N SER A 25 -22.41 74.06 70.74
CA SER A 25 -21.41 73.00 70.56
C SER A 25 -22.07 71.61 70.47
N PHE A 26 -23.04 71.33 71.34
CA PHE A 26 -23.78 70.07 71.35
C PHE A 26 -24.56 69.85 70.05
N LYS A 27 -25.22 70.89 69.53
CA LYS A 27 -25.89 70.82 68.21
C LYS A 27 -24.90 70.47 67.10
N ARG A 28 -23.74 71.12 67.07
CA ARG A 28 -22.69 70.84 66.07
C ARG A 28 -22.18 69.40 66.16
N VAL A 29 -21.84 68.94 67.36
CA VAL A 29 -21.40 67.55 67.58
C VAL A 29 -22.47 66.55 67.17
N LYS A 30 -23.75 66.85 67.43
CA LYS A 30 -24.87 66.00 67.01
C LYS A 30 -24.98 65.89 65.49
N GLU A 31 -24.79 67.00 64.77
CA GLU A 31 -24.79 67.02 63.29
C GLU A 31 -23.58 66.27 62.72
N GLU A 32 -22.39 66.48 63.26
CA GLU A 32 -21.17 65.76 62.88
C GLU A 32 -21.33 64.25 63.11
N LYS A 33 -21.94 63.84 64.23
CA LYS A 33 -22.25 62.43 64.49
C LYS A 33 -23.21 61.86 63.45
N LEU A 34 -24.30 62.56 63.13
CA LEU A 34 -25.28 62.12 62.12
C LEU A 34 -24.63 61.93 60.75
N TYR A 35 -23.73 62.84 60.36
CA TYR A 35 -22.97 62.73 59.13
C TYR A 35 -22.02 61.52 59.15
N GLY A 36 -21.28 61.33 60.26
CA GLY A 36 -20.42 60.16 60.44
C GLY A 36 -21.18 58.84 60.37
N ASP A 37 -22.35 58.75 61.01
CA ASP A 37 -23.21 57.56 60.98
C ASP A 37 -23.71 57.25 59.55
N ALA A 38 -24.04 58.29 58.76
CA ALA A 38 -24.44 58.13 57.37
C ALA A 38 -23.29 57.63 56.48
N GLU A 39 -22.09 58.20 56.63
CA GLU A 39 -20.89 57.77 55.91
C GLU A 39 -20.52 56.31 56.26
N ILE A 40 -20.57 55.94 57.55
CA ILE A 40 -20.33 54.57 58.02
C ILE A 40 -21.32 53.59 57.38
N ASN A 41 -22.61 53.94 57.30
CA ASN A 41 -23.60 53.08 56.68
C ASN A 41 -23.35 52.89 55.18
N LYS A 42 -22.95 53.95 54.47
CA LYS A 42 -22.56 53.87 53.05
C LYS A 42 -21.32 52.99 52.85
N LEU A 43 -20.31 53.12 53.71
CA LEU A 43 -19.12 52.28 53.65
C LEU A 43 -19.44 50.80 53.95
N ARG A 44 -20.38 50.52 54.86
CA ARG A 44 -20.85 49.16 55.14
C ARG A 44 -21.52 48.51 53.93
N THR A 45 -22.36 49.25 53.21
CA THR A 45 -23.02 48.70 52.00
C THR A 45 -21.99 48.41 50.91
N VAL A 46 -21.09 49.35 50.64
CA VAL A 46 -20.01 49.15 49.64
C VAL A 46 -19.13 47.96 50.01
N LYS A 47 -18.78 47.81 51.29
CA LYS A 47 -18.01 46.66 51.76
C LYS A 47 -18.73 45.34 51.46
N ALA A 48 -20.03 45.26 51.75
CA ALA A 48 -20.82 44.05 51.51
C ALA A 48 -20.89 43.70 50.02
N ASP A 49 -21.04 44.70 49.15
CA ASP A 49 -21.05 44.52 47.70
C ASP A 49 -19.70 43.99 47.20
N LEU A 50 -18.59 44.58 47.67
CA LEU A 50 -17.24 44.12 47.33
C LEU A 50 -16.94 42.70 47.83
N GLU A 51 -17.40 42.33 49.03
CA GLU A 51 -17.26 40.96 49.56
C GLU A 51 -18.02 39.95 48.68
N LYS A 52 -19.19 40.33 48.18
CA LYS A 52 -19.96 39.51 47.25
C LYS A 52 -19.24 39.35 45.90
N GLU A 53 -18.78 40.43 45.29
CA GLU A 53 -18.04 40.40 44.03
C GLU A 53 -16.74 39.59 44.14
N LEU A 54 -16.06 39.68 45.29
CA LEU A 54 -14.86 38.90 45.57
C LEU A 54 -15.18 37.40 45.65
N SER A 55 -16.27 37.02 46.32
CA SER A 55 -16.70 35.62 46.41
C SER A 55 -17.07 35.05 45.03
N GLU A 56 -17.81 35.81 44.22
CA GLU A 56 -18.18 35.43 42.85
C GLU A 56 -16.95 35.25 41.96
N SER A 57 -16.01 36.21 42.02
CA SER A 57 -14.75 36.14 41.28
C SER A 57 -13.89 34.94 41.69
N THR A 58 -13.83 34.65 42.99
CA THR A 58 -13.08 33.49 43.52
C THR A 58 -13.67 32.17 43.02
N SER A 59 -15.01 32.05 43.01
CA SER A 59 -15.68 30.86 42.47
C SER A 59 -15.37 30.68 40.98
N LYS A 60 -15.42 31.78 40.20
CA LYS A 60 -15.14 31.74 38.76
C LYS A 60 -13.70 31.36 38.45
N ILE A 61 -12.74 31.81 39.27
CA ILE A 61 -11.33 31.42 39.15
C ILE A 61 -11.19 29.91 39.35
N SER A 62 -11.77 29.36 40.42
CA SER A 62 -11.74 27.91 40.69
C SER A 62 -12.34 27.09 39.53
N ASP A 63 -13.46 27.52 38.97
CA ASP A 63 -14.08 26.84 37.82
C ASP A 63 -13.18 26.87 36.57
N LEU A 64 -12.50 27.99 36.33
CA LEU A 64 -11.58 28.14 35.20
C LEU A 64 -10.32 27.30 35.40
N GLU A 65 -9.76 27.25 36.61
CA GLU A 65 -8.61 26.41 36.95
C GLU A 65 -8.92 24.93 36.72
N ASN A 66 -10.10 24.47 37.13
CA ASN A 66 -10.55 23.10 36.87
C ASN A 66 -10.67 22.80 35.37
N LYS A 67 -11.30 23.70 34.61
CA LYS A 67 -11.43 23.56 33.14
C LYS A 67 -10.07 23.52 32.44
N VAL A 68 -9.13 24.35 32.89
CA VAL A 68 -7.76 24.35 32.37
C VAL A 68 -7.07 23.03 32.68
N SER A 69 -7.17 22.53 33.91
CA SER A 69 -6.58 21.23 34.29
C SER A 69 -7.13 20.07 33.45
N GLU A 70 -8.45 20.03 33.23
CA GLU A 70 -9.07 19.02 32.37
C GLU A 70 -8.64 19.14 30.91
N ALA A 71 -8.55 20.36 30.38
CA ALA A 71 -8.08 20.61 29.02
C ALA A 71 -6.62 20.17 28.85
N THR A 72 -5.74 20.48 29.80
CA THR A 72 -4.34 20.05 29.80
C THR A 72 -4.22 18.52 29.73
N LYS A 73 -4.97 17.79 30.58
CA LYS A 73 -4.97 16.32 30.56
C LYS A 73 -5.45 15.74 29.23
N LYS A 74 -6.45 16.37 28.59
CA LYS A 74 -6.92 15.95 27.26
C LYS A 74 -5.85 16.15 26.19
N VAL A 75 -5.15 17.29 26.22
CA VAL A 75 -4.05 17.57 25.30
C VAL A 75 -2.92 16.54 25.46
N GLU A 76 -2.49 16.26 26.69
CA GLU A 76 -1.46 15.24 26.96
C GLU A 76 -1.84 13.85 26.41
N ASN A 77 -3.11 13.45 26.58
CA ASN A 77 -3.60 12.19 26.02
C ASN A 77 -3.60 12.19 24.49
N PHE A 78 -4.08 13.28 23.86
CA PHE A 78 -4.07 13.39 22.40
C PHE A 78 -2.66 13.40 21.82
N GLU A 79 -1.70 14.04 22.49
CA GLU A 79 -0.28 14.00 22.09
C GLU A 79 0.28 12.59 22.15
N LYS A 80 -0.04 11.83 23.21
CA LYS A 80 0.36 10.43 23.34
C LYS A 80 -0.23 9.56 22.22
N ASP A 81 -1.53 9.69 21.97
CA ASP A 81 -2.22 8.93 20.92
C ASP A 81 -1.66 9.27 19.53
N THR A 82 -1.41 10.56 19.27
CA THR A 82 -0.80 11.04 18.02
C THR A 82 0.58 10.45 17.80
N ASN A 83 1.42 10.43 18.85
CA ASN A 83 2.75 9.82 18.79
C ASN A 83 2.69 8.32 18.53
N GLU A 84 1.76 7.61 19.18
CA GLU A 84 1.57 6.17 18.96
C GLU A 84 1.16 5.87 17.52
N VAL A 85 0.12 6.55 17.01
CA VAL A 85 -0.36 6.38 15.64
C VAL A 85 0.74 6.72 14.63
N THR A 86 1.44 7.83 14.83
CA THR A 86 2.56 8.24 13.95
C THR A 86 3.64 7.16 13.90
N SER A 87 4.01 6.60 15.05
CA SER A 87 5.04 5.54 15.13
C SER A 87 4.61 4.26 14.41
N LYS A 88 3.32 3.87 14.49
CA LYS A 88 2.77 2.71 13.79
C LYS A 88 2.76 2.93 12.29
N MET A 89 2.28 4.09 11.83
CA MET A 89 2.24 4.44 10.42
C MET A 89 3.64 4.44 9.77
N VAL A 90 4.65 4.97 10.47
CA VAL A 90 6.04 4.95 9.96
C VAL A 90 6.54 3.52 9.78
N LYS A 91 6.31 2.63 10.77
CA LYS A 91 6.72 1.23 10.67
C LYS A 91 6.01 0.49 9.54
N GLU A 92 4.70 0.66 9.43
CA GLU A 92 3.89 0.01 8.39
C GLU A 92 4.31 0.49 6.99
N LYS A 93 4.58 1.78 6.83
CA LYS A 93 5.09 2.35 5.58
C LYS A 93 6.43 1.74 5.17
N GLU A 94 7.36 1.56 6.10
CA GLU A 94 8.65 0.93 5.81
C GLU A 94 8.50 -0.56 5.44
N VAL A 95 7.61 -1.29 6.13
CA VAL A 95 7.29 -2.69 5.77
C VAL A 95 6.74 -2.77 4.35
N LEU A 96 5.71 -1.98 4.03
CA LEU A 96 5.08 -1.97 2.70
C LEU A 96 6.07 -1.59 1.61
N LYS A 97 6.97 -0.65 1.87
CA LYS A 97 8.02 -0.25 0.93
C LYS A 97 9.00 -1.40 0.66
N ASN A 98 9.44 -2.10 1.70
CA ASN A 98 10.33 -3.24 1.54
C ASN A 98 9.66 -4.39 0.79
N ASP A 99 8.40 -4.70 1.12
CA ASP A 99 7.63 -5.74 0.42
C ASP A 99 7.45 -5.40 -1.05
N LEU A 100 7.16 -4.14 -1.38
CA LEU A 100 7.04 -3.67 -2.76
C LEU A 100 8.36 -3.87 -3.53
N THR A 101 9.48 -3.41 -2.96
CA THR A 101 10.80 -3.57 -3.58
C THR A 101 11.17 -5.05 -3.76
N GLN A 102 10.84 -5.91 -2.79
CA GLN A 102 11.05 -7.35 -2.92
C GLN A 102 10.22 -7.95 -4.08
N LYS A 103 8.95 -7.55 -4.19
CA LYS A 103 8.07 -8.01 -5.27
C LYS A 103 8.51 -7.51 -6.65
N GLU A 104 8.99 -6.27 -6.75
CA GLU A 104 9.56 -5.73 -7.98
C GLU A 104 10.78 -6.53 -8.43
N ASN A 105 11.69 -6.85 -7.51
CA ASN A 105 12.87 -7.68 -7.79
C ASN A 105 12.49 -9.11 -8.22
N GLU A 106 11.50 -9.72 -7.56
CA GLU A 106 10.99 -11.05 -7.92
C GLU A 106 10.39 -11.06 -9.34
N ILE A 107 9.58 -10.06 -9.67
CA ILE A 107 8.99 -9.90 -11.00
C ILE A 107 10.08 -9.74 -12.07
N GLU A 108 11.11 -8.94 -11.81
CA GLU A 108 12.20 -8.73 -12.76
C GLU A 108 13.03 -10.01 -12.98
N SER A 109 13.28 -10.78 -11.91
CA SER A 109 13.93 -12.08 -12.01
C SER A 109 13.11 -13.05 -12.87
N LEU A 110 11.81 -13.17 -12.59
CA LEU A 110 10.91 -14.05 -13.33
C LEU A 110 10.80 -13.65 -14.80
N LYS A 111 10.76 -12.35 -15.12
CA LYS A 111 10.78 -11.87 -16.51
C LYS A 111 12.06 -12.29 -17.23
N LYS A 112 13.21 -12.19 -16.58
CA LYS A 112 14.50 -12.58 -17.15
C LYS A 112 14.53 -14.10 -17.39
N GLU A 113 14.12 -14.90 -16.41
CA GLU A 113 14.03 -16.36 -16.54
C GLU A 113 13.09 -16.79 -17.67
N LEU A 114 11.92 -16.15 -17.77
CA LEU A 114 10.95 -16.42 -18.83
C LEU A 114 11.54 -16.08 -20.21
N LYS A 115 12.22 -14.94 -20.35
CA LYS A 115 12.87 -14.55 -21.60
C LYS A 115 13.95 -15.55 -22.01
N THR A 116 14.79 -15.98 -21.06
CA THR A 116 15.81 -17.01 -21.33
C THR A 116 15.17 -18.34 -21.73
N THR A 117 14.13 -18.77 -21.02
CA THR A 117 13.41 -20.02 -21.33
C THR A 117 12.79 -19.98 -22.72
N LEU A 118 12.12 -18.88 -23.09
CA LEU A 118 11.54 -18.70 -24.42
C LEU A 118 12.62 -18.72 -25.51
N SER A 119 13.75 -18.04 -25.28
CA SER A 119 14.88 -18.06 -26.23
C SER A 119 15.40 -19.47 -26.46
N ASN A 120 15.60 -20.24 -25.39
CA ASN A 120 16.09 -21.62 -25.47
C ASN A 120 15.09 -22.52 -26.19
N LYS A 121 13.78 -22.38 -25.89
CA LYS A 121 12.73 -23.16 -26.55
C LYS A 121 12.59 -22.83 -28.03
N ASN A 122 12.74 -21.56 -28.41
CA ASN A 122 12.73 -21.18 -29.82
C ASN A 122 13.93 -21.77 -30.57
N ALA A 123 15.13 -21.77 -29.96
CA ALA A 123 16.30 -22.41 -30.56
C ALA A 123 16.12 -23.93 -30.70
N GLU A 124 15.57 -24.59 -29.67
CA GLU A 124 15.23 -26.02 -29.71
C GLU A 124 14.23 -26.34 -30.82
N ILE A 125 13.18 -25.53 -30.98
CA ILE A 125 12.18 -25.67 -32.05
C ILE A 125 12.83 -25.53 -33.43
N GLU A 126 13.73 -24.56 -33.61
CA GLU A 126 14.39 -24.34 -34.91
C GLU A 126 15.28 -25.53 -35.28
N ASN A 127 16.10 -26.00 -34.35
CA ASN A 127 16.92 -27.21 -34.55
C ASN A 127 16.06 -28.43 -34.91
N LEU A 128 14.92 -28.62 -34.22
CA LEU A 128 14.01 -29.74 -34.52
C LEU A 128 13.36 -29.62 -35.91
N LYS A 129 13.11 -28.39 -36.40
CA LYS A 129 12.62 -28.19 -37.78
C LYS A 129 13.69 -28.56 -38.80
N GLU A 130 14.93 -28.10 -38.60
CA GLU A 130 16.06 -28.42 -39.47
C GLU A 130 16.30 -29.94 -39.53
N ASP A 131 16.31 -30.62 -38.38
CA ASP A 131 16.42 -32.08 -38.29
C ASP A 131 15.28 -32.78 -39.03
N ARG A 132 14.04 -32.28 -38.87
CA ARG A 132 12.86 -32.83 -39.56
C ARG A 132 12.99 -32.68 -41.08
N GLU A 133 13.44 -31.52 -41.56
CA GLU A 133 13.64 -31.25 -42.99
C GLU A 133 14.74 -32.13 -43.57
N SER A 134 15.87 -32.25 -42.87
CA SER A 134 16.96 -33.15 -43.26
C SER A 134 16.49 -34.60 -43.41
N ARG A 135 15.74 -35.11 -42.42
CA ARG A 135 15.16 -36.46 -42.47
C ARG A 135 14.13 -36.61 -43.60
N ALA A 136 13.34 -35.58 -43.89
CA ALA A 136 12.39 -35.61 -44.99
C ALA A 136 13.11 -35.72 -46.35
N ASN A 137 14.23 -35.01 -46.51
CA ASN A 137 15.08 -35.12 -47.69
C ASN A 137 15.72 -36.50 -47.82
N GLU A 138 16.25 -37.06 -46.73
CA GLU A 138 16.80 -38.43 -46.72
C GLU A 138 15.74 -39.48 -47.10
N ILE A 139 14.51 -39.36 -46.58
CA ILE A 139 13.39 -40.23 -46.96
C ILE A 139 13.08 -40.12 -48.46
N ASN A 140 13.08 -38.91 -49.02
CA ASN A 140 12.83 -38.70 -50.44
C ASN A 140 13.93 -39.33 -51.30
N GLU A 141 15.20 -39.16 -50.93
CA GLU A 141 16.34 -39.77 -51.62
C GLU A 141 16.28 -41.31 -51.58
N LEU A 142 16.02 -41.88 -50.41
CA LEU A 142 15.84 -43.33 -50.26
C LEU A 142 14.65 -43.83 -51.09
N SER A 143 13.55 -43.08 -51.12
CA SER A 143 12.37 -43.44 -51.93
C SER A 143 12.67 -43.45 -53.42
N MET A 144 13.45 -42.48 -53.93
CA MET A 144 13.89 -42.46 -55.33
C MET A 144 14.80 -43.65 -55.64
N LYS A 145 15.72 -43.97 -54.72
CA LYS A 145 16.63 -45.12 -54.88
C LYS A 145 15.88 -46.45 -54.90
N VAL A 146 14.87 -46.62 -54.04
CA VAL A 146 14.00 -47.81 -54.04
C VAL A 146 13.29 -47.95 -55.38
N LYS A 147 12.67 -46.87 -55.90
CA LYS A 147 12.01 -46.91 -57.22
C LYS A 147 12.96 -47.31 -58.35
N SER A 148 14.16 -46.74 -58.38
CA SER A 148 15.16 -47.08 -59.39
C SER A 148 15.60 -48.54 -59.31
N LEU A 149 15.72 -49.11 -58.11
CA LEU A 149 16.02 -50.53 -57.93
C LEU A 149 14.85 -51.43 -58.33
N GLU A 150 13.61 -51.02 -58.04
CA GLU A 150 12.40 -51.72 -58.47
C GLU A 150 12.31 -51.77 -60.01
N GLU A 151 12.55 -50.64 -60.68
CA GLU A 151 12.58 -50.55 -62.15
C GLU A 151 13.68 -51.46 -62.76
N SER A 152 14.89 -51.42 -62.20
CA SER A 152 16.00 -52.29 -62.66
C SER A 152 15.72 -53.79 -62.40
N LEU A 153 15.05 -54.12 -61.29
CA LEU A 153 14.63 -55.49 -61.03
C LEU A 153 13.56 -55.95 -62.03
N GLU A 154 12.61 -55.09 -62.37
CA GLU A 154 11.59 -55.40 -63.38
C GLU A 154 12.20 -55.63 -64.76
N GLU A 155 13.17 -54.81 -65.17
CA GLU A 155 13.93 -54.97 -66.42
C GLU A 155 14.68 -56.30 -66.46
N THR A 156 15.47 -56.62 -65.43
CA THR A 156 16.21 -57.89 -65.36
C THR A 156 15.29 -59.12 -65.32
N LEU A 157 14.12 -59.03 -64.66
CA LEU A 157 13.12 -60.08 -64.69
C LEU A 157 12.46 -60.22 -66.07
N ALA A 158 12.27 -59.12 -66.81
CA ALA A 158 11.78 -59.18 -68.19
C ALA A 158 12.77 -59.90 -69.10
N GLU A 159 14.06 -59.59 -69.00
CA GLU A 159 15.14 -60.26 -69.74
C GLU A 159 15.25 -61.76 -69.39
N ALA A 160 15.11 -62.10 -68.10
CA ALA A 160 15.25 -63.48 -67.63
C ALA A 160 14.10 -64.43 -68.04
N LYS A 161 12.95 -63.92 -68.54
CA LYS A 161 11.79 -64.75 -68.93
C LYS A 161 12.06 -65.69 -70.10
N GLY A 162 13.05 -65.38 -70.95
CA GLY A 162 13.41 -66.20 -72.10
C GLY A 162 14.19 -67.48 -71.73
N GLY A 163 15.05 -67.40 -70.72
CA GLY A 163 15.98 -68.46 -70.34
C GLY A 163 15.32 -69.81 -70.00
N PRO A 164 14.29 -69.86 -69.13
CA PRO A 164 13.65 -71.13 -68.76
C PRO A 164 12.98 -71.84 -69.95
N LYS A 165 12.33 -71.10 -70.85
CA LYS A 165 11.71 -71.67 -72.06
C LYS A 165 12.75 -72.23 -73.03
N LEU A 166 13.84 -71.51 -73.24
CA LEU A 166 14.97 -71.99 -74.04
C LEU A 166 15.54 -73.30 -73.48
N ILE A 167 15.73 -73.37 -72.16
CA ILE A 167 16.24 -74.58 -71.50
C ILE A 167 15.26 -75.76 -71.66
N GLU A 168 13.95 -75.52 -71.61
CA GLU A 168 12.97 -76.58 -71.89
C GLU A 168 13.03 -77.05 -73.35
N GLU A 169 13.08 -76.15 -74.32
CA GLU A 169 13.20 -76.51 -75.75
C GLU A 169 14.50 -77.28 -76.03
N ILE A 170 15.62 -76.86 -75.44
CA ILE A 170 16.90 -77.59 -75.51
C ILE A 170 16.77 -78.99 -74.92
N LYS A 171 16.17 -79.12 -73.72
CA LYS A 171 15.95 -80.44 -73.08
C LYS A 171 15.11 -81.35 -73.97
N ASP A 172 14.05 -80.82 -74.58
CA ASP A 172 13.16 -81.58 -75.45
C ASP A 172 13.88 -82.13 -76.69
N ILE A 173 14.74 -81.32 -77.32
CA ILE A 173 15.57 -81.76 -78.45
C ILE A 173 16.58 -82.82 -77.98
N MET A 174 17.26 -82.58 -76.85
CA MET A 174 18.24 -83.51 -76.31
C MET A 174 17.63 -84.85 -75.90
N ILE A 175 16.41 -84.87 -75.34
CA ILE A 175 15.69 -86.11 -75.02
C ILE A 175 15.39 -86.91 -76.29
N ARG A 176 15.01 -86.25 -77.38
CA ARG A 176 14.59 -86.90 -78.63
C ARG A 176 15.78 -87.34 -79.50
N LYS A 177 16.83 -86.53 -79.57
CA LYS A 177 17.97 -86.74 -80.50
C LYS A 177 19.27 -87.15 -79.81
N GLY A 178 19.43 -86.90 -78.51
CA GLY A 178 20.65 -87.15 -77.75
C GLY A 178 21.76 -86.10 -77.93
N PHE A 179 21.62 -85.18 -78.90
CA PHE A 179 22.53 -84.07 -79.14
C PHE A 179 21.77 -82.86 -79.68
N LEU A 180 22.33 -81.67 -79.52
CA LEU A 180 21.85 -80.41 -80.08
C LEU A 180 22.88 -79.91 -81.10
N SER A 181 22.48 -79.67 -82.34
CA SER A 181 23.39 -79.13 -83.35
C SER A 181 23.49 -77.60 -83.26
N ASP A 182 24.61 -77.05 -83.72
CA ASP A 182 24.85 -75.59 -83.72
C ASP A 182 23.72 -74.82 -84.43
N ARG A 183 23.23 -75.35 -85.56
CA ARG A 183 22.11 -74.73 -86.29
C ARG A 183 20.81 -74.72 -85.48
N GLU A 184 20.50 -75.80 -84.77
CA GLU A 184 19.29 -75.87 -83.93
C GLU A 184 19.40 -74.96 -82.72
N PHE A 185 20.60 -74.82 -82.15
CA PHE A 185 20.84 -73.88 -81.06
C PHE A 185 20.65 -72.42 -81.52
N ASP A 186 21.19 -72.05 -82.69
CA ASP A 186 21.00 -70.72 -83.27
C ASP A 186 19.52 -70.43 -83.60
N GLU A 187 18.80 -71.41 -84.15
CA GLU A 187 17.34 -71.30 -84.39
C GLU A 187 16.54 -71.09 -83.10
N LEU A 188 16.98 -71.65 -81.98
CA LEU A 188 16.34 -71.45 -80.67
C LEU A 188 16.66 -70.07 -80.07
N LEU A 189 17.89 -69.57 -80.24
CA LEU A 189 18.27 -68.24 -79.80
C LEU A 189 17.49 -67.14 -80.54
N LEU A 190 17.25 -67.32 -81.85
CA LEU A 190 16.45 -66.39 -82.66
C LEU A 190 14.97 -66.30 -82.24
N LYS A 191 14.46 -67.25 -81.46
CA LYS A 191 13.07 -67.22 -80.93
C LYS A 191 12.93 -66.45 -79.62
N LEU A 192 14.05 -66.03 -79.02
CA LEU A 192 14.09 -65.33 -77.73
C LEU A 192 14.21 -63.81 -77.85
N GLU A 193 14.53 -63.30 -79.04
CA GLU A 193 14.43 -61.88 -79.39
C GLU A 193 12.97 -61.47 -79.64
#